data_AF-A0A8R7UK53-F1
#
_entry.id   AF-A0A8R7UK53-F1
#
_cell.length_a   1.000
_cell.length_b   1.000
_cell.length_c   1.000
_cell.angle_alpha   90.00
_cell.angle_beta   90.00
_cell.angle_gamma   90.00
#
_symmetry.space_group_name_H-M   'P 1'
#
loop_
_entity.id
_entity.type
_entity.pdbx_description
1 polymer ?
#
loop_
_entity_poly.entity_id
_entity_poly.type
_entity_poly.pdbx_seq_one_letter_code
_entity_poly.pdbx_strand_id
1 'polypeptide(L)' 'FDVRKRYTNVSKFDGKVTSCRYVCANEGHRKKKRKENIRKCFRDETRTDCKARMTLTLDRESGNLEVTDVVLEH' A
#
# COMPACT_ATOMS: atom_id res chain seq x y z
N PHE A 1 9.63 11.62 1.65
CA PHE A 1 9.17 10.24 1.91
C PHE A 1 7.66 10.28 1.90
N ASP A 2 7.04 9.73 0.86
CA ASP A 2 5.58 9.74 0.70
C ASP A 2 5.01 8.34 0.98
N VAL A 3 3.85 8.31 1.64
CA VAL A 3 3.17 7.08 2.06
C VAL A 3 1.79 7.01 1.41
N ARG A 4 1.40 5.81 0.98
CA ARG A 4 0.05 5.54 0.46
C ARG A 4 -0.55 4.31 1.12
N LYS A 5 -1.89 4.26 1.18
CA LYS A 5 -2.62 3.08 1.63
C LYS A 5 -2.71 2.07 0.49
N ARG A 6 -2.19 0.85 0.70
CA ARG A 6 -2.21 -0.22 -0.30
C ARG A 6 -3.55 -0.95 -0.30
N TYR A 7 -4.05 -1.31 0.88
CA TYR A 7 -5.37 -1.93 1.05
C TYR A 7 -5.95 -1.66 2.43
N THR A 8 -7.25 -1.87 2.54
CA THR A 8 -8.00 -1.94 3.80
C THR A 8 -8.84 -3.18 3.76
N ASN A 9 -8.64 -4.10 4.70
CA ASN A 9 -9.54 -5.22 4.89
C ASN A 9 -10.60 -4.80 5.89
N VAL A 10 -11.83 -5.10 5.52
CA VAL A 10 -13.02 -4.81 6.31
C VAL A 10 -13.73 -6.12 6.56
N SER A 11 -14.14 -6.36 7.79
CA SER A 11 -14.90 -7.54 8.14
C SER A 11 -16.31 -7.43 7.54
N LYS A 12 -16.77 -8.53 6.95
CA LYS A 12 -18.10 -8.60 6.30
C LYS A 12 -19.24 -8.65 7.32
N PHE A 13 -18.97 -9.04 8.55
CA PHE A 13 -19.99 -9.25 9.58
C PHE A 13 -20.40 -7.95 10.25
N ASP A 14 -19.42 -7.14 10.67
CA ASP A 14 -19.58 -5.93 11.47
C ASP A 14 -19.15 -4.65 10.71
N GLY A 15 -18.61 -4.77 9.49
CA GLY A 15 -18.18 -3.62 8.68
C GLY A 15 -16.95 -2.88 9.23
N LYS A 16 -16.27 -3.44 10.25
CA LYS A 16 -15.11 -2.81 10.87
C LYS A 16 -13.82 -3.12 10.11
N VAL A 17 -12.88 -2.19 10.13
CA VAL A 17 -11.53 -2.40 9.56
C VAL A 17 -10.80 -3.43 10.40
N THR A 18 -10.47 -4.56 9.80
CA THR A 18 -9.70 -5.62 10.46
C THR A 18 -8.21 -5.46 10.25
N SER A 19 -7.80 -4.86 9.13
CA SER A 19 -6.40 -4.55 8.88
C SER A 19 -6.25 -3.53 7.76
N CYS A 20 -5.11 -2.86 7.73
CA CYS A 20 -4.71 -2.06 6.57
C CYS A 20 -3.19 -2.06 6.42
N ARG A 21 -2.73 -1.82 5.19
CA ARG A 21 -1.30 -1.73 4.91
C ARG A 21 -0.96 -0.40 4.26
N TYR A 22 0.00 0.28 4.83
CA TYR A 22 0.65 1.47 4.30
C TYR A 22 1.99 1.10 3.69
N VAL A 23 2.33 1.73 2.58
CA VAL A 23 3.53 1.46 1.79
C VAL A 23 4.10 2.77 1.28
N CYS A 24 5.39 2.78 0.94
CA CYS A 24 5.97 3.91 0.23
C CYS A 24 5.23 4.17 -1.09
N ALA A 25 5.10 5.45 -1.48
CA ALA A 25 4.58 5.83 -2.77
C ALA A 25 5.39 5.23 -3.94
N ASN A 26 6.68 4.99 -3.71
CA ASN A 26 7.62 4.42 -4.67
C ASN A 26 7.68 2.88 -4.63
N GLU A 27 6.79 2.21 -3.89
CA GLU A 27 6.73 0.74 -3.80
C GLU A 27 6.45 0.08 -5.16
N GLY A 28 7.24 -0.96 -5.48
CA GLY A 28 7.06 -1.85 -6.62
C GLY A 28 7.43 -1.22 -7.96
N HIS A 29 6.84 -1.75 -9.04
CA HIS A 29 6.98 -1.23 -10.39
C HIS A 29 5.62 -1.07 -11.05
N ARG A 30 5.48 -0.10 -11.96
CA ARG A 30 4.29 -0.02 -12.80
C ARG A 30 4.32 -1.13 -13.85
N LYS A 31 3.15 -1.74 -14.07
CA LYS A 31 2.97 -2.68 -15.18
C LYS A 31 3.24 -1.92 -16.48
N LYS A 32 4.22 -2.40 -17.28
CA LYS A 32 4.50 -1.85 -18.61
C LYS A 32 3.21 -1.90 -19.43
N LYS A 33 2.60 -0.74 -19.71
CA LYS A 33 1.49 -0.68 -20.66
C LYS A 33 2.07 -0.94 -22.05
N ARG A 34 1.46 -1.86 -22.81
CA ARG A 34 1.80 -2.10 -24.21
C ARG A 34 1.59 -0.77 -24.94
N LYS A 35 2.64 -0.25 -25.58
CA LYS A 35 2.62 1.03 -26.28
C LYS A 35 1.81 0.85 -27.57
N GLU A 36 0.50 1.08 -27.52
CA GLU A 36 -0.19 1.49 -28.74
C GLU A 36 0.27 2.92 -29.04
N ASN A 37 0.57 3.18 -30.31
CA ASN A 37 1.32 4.32 -30.87
C ASN A 37 0.67 5.71 -30.68
N ILE A 38 -0.02 5.94 -29.57
CA ILE A 38 -0.54 7.25 -29.19
C ILE A 38 0.56 7.92 -28.37
N ARG A 39 1.05 9.06 -28.87
CA ARG A 39 2.00 9.96 -28.19
C ARG A 39 1.38 10.58 -26.94
N LYS A 40 0.95 9.77 -25.98
CA LYS A 40 0.62 10.24 -24.65
C LYS A 40 1.94 10.40 -23.91
N CYS A 41 2.26 11.62 -23.47
CA CYS A 41 3.34 11.86 -22.53
C CYS A 41 2.99 11.11 -21.24
N PHE A 42 3.45 9.87 -21.12
CA PHE A 42 3.30 9.12 -19.90
C PHE A 42 4.21 9.77 -18.86
N ARG A 43 3.67 10.02 -17.66
CA ARG A 43 4.46 10.42 -16.50
C ARG A 43 5.58 9.41 -16.30
N ASP A 44 6.80 9.90 -16.08
CA ASP A 44 7.96 9.06 -15.81
C ASP A 44 7.69 8.10 -14.65
N GLU A 45 8.36 6.94 -14.70
CA GLU A 45 8.21 5.93 -13.66
C GLU A 45 8.88 6.43 -12.37
N THR A 46 8.07 6.74 -11.36
CA THR A 46 8.57 7.19 -10.05
C THR A 46 8.66 6.05 -9.03
N ARG A 47 8.31 4.81 -9.38
CA ARG A 47 8.41 3.68 -8.45
C ARG A 47 9.79 3.02 -8.55
N THR A 48 10.50 3.00 -7.43
CA THR A 48 11.90 2.57 -7.29
C THR A 48 12.04 1.22 -6.58
N ASP A 49 10.97 0.45 -6.49
CA ASP A 49 10.89 -0.79 -5.70
C ASP A 49 11.18 -0.60 -4.21
N CYS A 50 10.73 0.54 -3.65
CA CYS A 50 10.88 0.79 -2.23
C CYS A 50 10.14 -0.27 -1.39
N LYS A 51 10.81 -0.80 -0.36
CA LYS A 51 10.29 -1.86 0.50
C LYS A 51 9.64 -1.35 1.79
N ALA A 52 9.78 -0.07 2.10
CA ALA A 52 9.21 0.53 3.31
C ALA A 52 7.69 0.33 3.37
N ARG A 53 7.22 -0.29 4.45
CA ARG A 53 5.81 -0.63 4.66
C ARG A 53 5.47 -0.74 6.15
N MET A 54 4.19 -0.55 6.45
CA MET A 54 3.62 -0.73 7.79
C MET A 54 2.25 -1.39 7.67
N THR A 55 2.03 -2.45 8.45
CA THR A 55 0.76 -3.17 8.52
C THR A 55 0.12 -2.95 9.88
N LEU A 56 -1.14 -2.51 9.87
CA LEU A 56 -1.97 -2.40 11.06
C LEU A 56 -3.02 -3.52 11.04
N THR A 57 -3.28 -4.14 12.17
CA THR A 57 -4.31 -5.17 12.36
C THR A 57 -5.13 -4.84 13.60
N LEU A 58 -6.43 -5.11 13.54
CA LEU A 58 -7.33 -4.96 14.66
C LEU A 58 -7.08 -6.09 15.65
N ASP A 59 -6.65 -5.72 16.86
CA ASP A 59 -6.76 -6.59 18.01
C ASP A 59 -8.24 -6.64 18.43
N ARG A 60 -8.80 -7.85 18.43
CA ARG A 60 -10.22 -8.07 18.76
C ARG A 60 -10.47 -8.08 20.26
N GLU A 61 -9.43 -8.27 21.08
CA GLU A 61 -9.55 -8.27 22.52
C GLU A 61 -9.63 -6.84 23.06
N SER A 62 -8.67 -5.99 22.70
CA SER A 62 -8.65 -4.57 23.10
C SER A 62 -9.49 -3.65 22.21
N GLY A 63 -9.82 -4.10 20.98
CA GLY A 63 -10.52 -3.29 19.98
C GLY A 63 -9.65 -2.23 19.29
N ASN A 64 -8.34 -2.23 19.53
CA ASN A 64 -7.40 -1.26 18.99
C ASN A 64 -6.73 -1.76 17.69
N LEU A 65 -6.24 -0.84 16.86
CA LEU A 65 -5.38 -1.19 15.72
C LEU A 65 -3.92 -1.22 16.18
N GLU A 66 -3.30 -2.39 16.07
CA GLU A 66 -1.91 -2.62 16.43
C GLU A 66 -1.02 -2.78 15.21
N VAL A 67 0.25 -2.40 15.34
CA VAL A 67 1.25 -2.54 14.28
C VAL A 67 1.83 -3.96 14.32
N THR A 68 1.73 -4.72 13.23
CA THR A 68 2.18 -6.12 13.18
C THR A 68 3.37 -6.39 12.25
N ASP A 69 3.60 -5.53 11.25
CA ASP A 69 4.74 -5.66 10.33
C ASP A 69 5.22 -4.27 9.96
N VAL A 70 6.51 -4.00 10.18
CA VAL A 70 7.16 -2.72 9.87
C VAL A 70 8.47 -3.01 9.15
N VAL A 71 8.63 -2.39 7.99
CA VAL A 71 9.88 -2.32 7.26
C VAL A 71 10.18 -0.84 7.05
N LEU A 72 11.34 -0.39 7.54
CA LEU A 72 11.74 1.02 7.50
C LEU A 72 12.78 1.31 6.41
N GLU A 73 13.31 0.28 5.75
CA GLU A 73 14.27 0.42 4.64
C GLU A 73 13.59 1.10 3.44
N HIS A 74 14.02 2.34 3.13
CA HIS A 74 13.46 3.19 2.07
C HIS A 74 14.32 3.16 0.81
#